data_AF-A0A4R0RF32-F1
#
_entry.id   AF-A0A4R0RF32-F1
#
_cell.length_a   1.000
_cell.length_b   1.000
_cell.length_c   1.000
_cell.angle_alpha   90.00
_cell.angle_beta   90.00
_cell.angle_gamma   90.00
#
_symmetry.space_group_name_H-M   'P 1'
#
loop_
_entity.id
_entity.type
_entity.pdbx_description
1 polymer ?
#
loop_
_entity_poly.entity_id
_entity_poly.type
_entity_poly.pdbx_seq_one_letter_code
_entity_poly.pdbx_strand_id
1 'polypeptide(L)'
;MLFLGSSVPGLMLIPSSSSRHDISGPMMNWDVLLAVLSCTRPQHASFEAGIVSNRDADRTYLLALMRTCGTLYTAGIPLLLQGKVRIATGTKNFESFRDFILAEPRRADRVKWLSLAPSNPDPTMMDTSSLPVSRKEDFTAFVDFLPFLRLFRNLTRLELFSAEEVLKTGTGDGAANILKHLEALTHFRIHEASRNIEIVVRSMRCPLQFVDLHWKEEGAHLVSEAQGLFSCLLPHASTLTHICITNPSSFEVAGLFPNVHTLRVDCFSISHHPPIHDAFVTTFPSLRRLEWIGKEFFVDPLEHHLLAVLQPVDQSGAARGSPRWRLDVLTCNVRSAYISRFRYRANFWDVSQHLHPLGLITFHEVLRAVKPKFLRLKIRDYGLNAIRKEEMFPPDVQTFSHLQMKIFCTKNNDADCHDWQILVDNITSMLRHLTHVAFISLVFSYQKSTTASNSALQQCTAAEEPLYRFGLDDAAKRVAEDLPQLRWLAIAYQEGGGDLRNRSFWKPAREFMADKVRMEHVRDIDTAERDAIPFEL
;
A
#
# COMPACT_ATOMS: atom_id res chain seq x y z
N MET A 1 -36.01 -20.26 -11.11
CA MET A 1 -36.54 -19.60 -9.89
C MET A 1 -35.33 -19.12 -9.10
N LEU A 2 -35.08 -17.81 -9.05
CA LEU A 2 -34.00 -17.22 -8.26
C LEU A 2 -34.62 -16.60 -7.00
N PHE A 3 -34.29 -17.11 -5.82
CA PHE A 3 -34.63 -16.47 -4.55
C PHE A 3 -33.46 -15.58 -4.14
N LEU A 4 -33.67 -14.25 -4.20
CA LEU A 4 -32.76 -13.27 -3.59
C LEU A 4 -33.22 -13.03 -2.15
N GLY A 5 -32.29 -13.12 -1.20
CA GLY A 5 -32.59 -13.13 0.25
C GLY A 5 -33.36 -11.92 0.77
N SER A 6 -34.44 -12.23 1.49
CA SER A 6 -35.18 -11.57 2.60
C SER A 6 -35.18 -10.05 2.87
N SER A 7 -34.72 -9.16 2.00
CA SER A 7 -34.86 -7.70 2.25
C SER A 7 -35.38 -6.85 1.09
N VAL A 8 -35.82 -7.47 -0.01
CA VAL A 8 -36.52 -6.77 -1.12
C VAL A 8 -37.86 -7.46 -1.37
N PRO A 9 -39.00 -6.72 -1.49
CA PRO A 9 -40.30 -7.33 -1.78
C PRO A 9 -40.25 -8.08 -3.12
N GLY A 10 -40.81 -9.29 -3.13
CA GLY A 10 -40.58 -10.33 -4.13
C GLY A 10 -40.79 -9.92 -5.59
N LEU A 11 -39.73 -10.08 -6.38
CA LEU A 11 -39.76 -10.09 -7.85
C LEU A 11 -39.72 -11.54 -8.33
N MET A 12 -40.83 -12.02 -8.90
CA MET A 12 -40.98 -13.38 -9.39
C MET A 12 -40.72 -13.42 -10.90
N LEU A 13 -39.57 -13.96 -11.32
CA LEU A 13 -39.29 -14.23 -12.74
C LEU A 13 -39.83 -15.62 -13.10
N ILE A 14 -40.92 -15.66 -13.87
CA ILE A 14 -41.52 -16.90 -14.41
C ILE A 14 -40.92 -17.15 -15.79
N PRO A 15 -40.23 -18.29 -16.03
CA PRO A 15 -39.81 -18.66 -17.38
C PRO A 15 -41.03 -19.24 -18.13
N SER A 16 -41.44 -18.62 -19.24
CA SER A 16 -42.49 -19.14 -20.09
C SER A 16 -41.93 -20.19 -21.06
N SER A 17 -42.19 -21.46 -20.81
CA SER A 17 -42.07 -22.52 -21.82
C SER A 17 -43.38 -22.64 -22.62
N SER A 18 -43.28 -22.38 -23.92
CA SER A 18 -44.18 -22.84 -24.99
C SER A 18 -45.70 -22.71 -24.77
N SER A 19 -46.28 -21.62 -25.26
CA SER A 19 -47.41 -21.66 -26.21
C SER A 19 -47.68 -20.23 -26.70
N ARG A 20 -48.14 -20.12 -27.95
CA ARG A 20 -48.48 -18.86 -28.63
C ARG A 20 -49.66 -18.17 -27.94
N HIS A 21 -49.40 -17.47 -26.84
CA HIS A 21 -50.27 -16.44 -26.33
C HIS A 21 -49.48 -15.14 -26.19
N ASP A 22 -49.96 -14.10 -26.87
CA ASP A 22 -49.57 -12.71 -26.64
C ASP A 22 -49.82 -12.35 -25.18
N ILE A 23 -48.83 -12.60 -24.33
CA ILE A 23 -48.81 -12.09 -22.97
C ILE A 23 -47.97 -10.82 -23.03
N SER A 24 -48.67 -9.69 -23.15
CA SER A 24 -48.19 -8.34 -22.83
C SER A 24 -47.95 -8.21 -21.32
N GLY A 25 -47.10 -9.09 -20.77
CA GLY A 25 -46.63 -8.97 -19.40
C GLY A 25 -45.85 -7.66 -19.26
N PRO A 26 -45.95 -6.96 -18.12
CA PRO A 26 -45.24 -5.71 -17.93
C PRO A 26 -43.75 -5.99 -18.06
N MET A 27 -43.14 -5.50 -19.15
CA MET A 27 -41.69 -5.51 -19.30
C MET A 27 -41.13 -4.82 -18.06
N MET A 28 -40.34 -5.56 -17.28
CA MET A 28 -39.59 -4.98 -16.18
C MET A 28 -38.82 -3.78 -16.74
N ASN A 29 -39.08 -2.60 -16.18
CA ASN A 29 -38.47 -1.36 -16.66
C ASN A 29 -36.94 -1.56 -16.68
N TRP A 30 -36.32 -1.19 -17.81
CA TRP A 30 -34.89 -1.30 -18.04
C TRP A 30 -34.06 -0.65 -16.94
N ASP A 31 -34.54 0.46 -16.39
CA ASP A 31 -33.90 1.15 -15.27
C ASP A 31 -33.94 0.34 -13.99
N VAL A 32 -35.03 -0.41 -13.75
CA VAL A 32 -35.17 -1.30 -12.59
C VAL A 32 -34.29 -2.53 -12.74
N LEU A 33 -34.18 -3.09 -13.94
CA LEU A 33 -33.27 -4.20 -14.20
C LEU A 33 -31.80 -3.77 -14.00
N LEU A 34 -31.42 -2.61 -14.55
CA LEU A 34 -30.09 -2.05 -14.34
C LEU A 34 -29.85 -1.71 -12.86
N ALA A 35 -30.85 -1.20 -12.15
CA ALA A 35 -30.79 -0.96 -10.71
C ALA A 35 -30.53 -2.28 -9.96
N VAL A 36 -31.29 -3.34 -10.22
CA VAL A 36 -31.10 -4.66 -9.59
C VAL A 36 -29.71 -5.22 -9.88
N LEU A 37 -29.24 -5.16 -11.13
CA LEU A 37 -27.90 -5.61 -11.52
C LEU A 37 -26.78 -4.72 -10.96
N SER A 38 -27.08 -3.45 -10.67
CA SER A 38 -26.14 -2.53 -10.02
C SER A 38 -26.14 -2.69 -8.49
N CYS A 39 -27.25 -3.11 -7.88
CA CYS A 39 -27.37 -3.38 -6.45
C CYS A 39 -26.69 -4.69 -6.03
N THR A 40 -26.40 -5.59 -6.97
CA THR A 40 -25.50 -6.73 -6.73
C THR A 40 -24.02 -6.32 -6.68
N ARG A 41 -23.70 -5.02 -6.49
CA ARG A 41 -22.34 -4.50 -6.26
C ARG A 41 -22.18 -3.91 -4.85
N PRO A 42 -21.00 -4.08 -4.24
CA PRO A 42 -20.30 -3.09 -3.46
C PRO A 42 -19.26 -2.32 -4.31
N GLN A 43 -18.79 -1.19 -3.79
CA GLN A 43 -18.13 -0.12 -4.55
C GLN A 43 -16.69 -0.42 -5.06
N HIS A 44 -16.10 -1.59 -4.81
CA HIS A 44 -14.74 -1.90 -5.28
C HIS A 44 -14.58 -3.41 -5.55
N ALA A 45 -14.55 -3.82 -6.83
CA ALA A 45 -14.28 -5.22 -7.20
C ALA A 45 -13.51 -5.34 -8.53
N SER A 46 -12.54 -6.28 -8.56
CA SER A 46 -11.74 -6.68 -9.72
C SER A 46 -12.37 -7.89 -10.43
N PHE A 47 -11.77 -8.43 -11.49
CA PHE A 47 -12.31 -9.55 -12.28
C PHE A 47 -11.45 -10.79 -12.09
N GLU A 48 -12.06 -11.97 -12.00
CA GLU A 48 -11.43 -13.26 -12.25
C GLU A 48 -12.27 -14.03 -13.29
N ALA A 49 -11.62 -14.42 -14.40
CA ALA A 49 -12.05 -15.59 -15.17
C ALA A 49 -11.13 -16.73 -14.73
N GLY A 50 -11.63 -17.55 -13.80
CA GLY A 50 -10.89 -18.64 -13.17
C GLY A 50 -11.10 -18.60 -11.66
N ILE A 51 -11.97 -19.48 -11.18
CA ILE A 51 -12.44 -19.62 -9.81
C ILE A 51 -11.23 -19.71 -8.84
N VAL A 52 -11.13 -18.79 -7.87
CA VAL A 52 -10.88 -18.97 -6.42
C VAL A 52 -10.14 -17.75 -5.84
N SER A 53 -10.86 -16.70 -5.43
CA SER A 53 -10.55 -15.92 -4.22
C SER A 53 -11.79 -15.16 -3.68
N ASN A 54 -11.93 -15.10 -2.35
CA ASN A 54 -13.15 -14.68 -1.62
C ASN A 54 -13.56 -13.19 -1.71
N ARG A 55 -12.88 -12.35 -2.52
CA ARG A 55 -13.13 -10.89 -2.57
C ARG A 55 -13.83 -10.39 -3.84
N ASP A 56 -14.06 -11.23 -4.84
CA ASP A 56 -14.68 -10.87 -6.14
C ASP A 56 -16.03 -11.58 -6.40
N ALA A 57 -16.79 -11.88 -5.34
CA ALA A 57 -18.05 -12.63 -5.41
C ALA A 57 -19.08 -12.00 -6.39
N ASP A 58 -19.09 -10.68 -6.52
CA ASP A 58 -20.14 -9.91 -7.21
C ASP A 58 -20.17 -10.10 -8.72
N ARG A 59 -19.00 -10.12 -9.38
CA ARG A 59 -18.93 -10.35 -10.83
C ARG A 59 -19.18 -11.80 -11.20
N THR A 60 -18.91 -12.74 -10.29
CA THR A 60 -19.27 -14.15 -10.47
C THR A 60 -20.78 -14.32 -10.53
N TYR A 61 -21.53 -13.63 -9.66
CA TYR A 61 -22.99 -13.59 -9.72
C TYR A 61 -23.50 -12.92 -11.00
N LEU A 62 -22.88 -11.80 -11.41
CA LEU A 62 -23.24 -11.14 -12.67
C LEU A 62 -23.05 -12.08 -13.87
N LEU A 63 -21.92 -12.78 -13.96
CA LEU A 63 -21.67 -13.75 -15.03
C LEU A 63 -22.66 -14.91 -14.99
N ALA A 64 -23.02 -15.40 -13.80
CA ALA A 64 -24.05 -16.43 -13.65
C ALA A 64 -25.42 -15.94 -14.15
N LEU A 65 -25.80 -14.70 -13.84
CA LEU A 65 -27.02 -14.07 -14.35
C LEU A 65 -26.98 -13.89 -15.88
N MET A 66 -25.86 -13.40 -16.43
CA MET A 66 -25.68 -13.23 -17.87
C MET A 66 -25.80 -14.54 -18.66
N ARG A 67 -25.51 -15.70 -18.04
CA ARG A 67 -25.68 -17.02 -18.66
C ARG A 67 -27.13 -17.48 -18.78
N THR A 68 -28.07 -16.83 -18.07
CA THR A 68 -29.46 -17.30 -18.03
C THR A 68 -30.27 -16.90 -19.28
N CYS A 69 -30.02 -15.72 -19.87
CA CYS A 69 -30.65 -15.31 -21.12
C CYS A 69 -29.85 -14.21 -21.85
N GLY A 70 -30.05 -14.09 -23.18
CA GLY A 70 -29.36 -13.10 -24.01
C GLY A 70 -29.64 -11.65 -23.62
N THR A 71 -30.82 -11.38 -23.08
CA THR A 71 -31.22 -10.05 -22.58
C THR A 71 -30.38 -9.62 -21.37
N LEU A 72 -30.19 -10.52 -20.40
CA LEU A 72 -29.30 -10.28 -19.25
C LEU A 72 -27.83 -10.26 -19.65
N TYR A 73 -27.44 -11.07 -20.64
CA TYR A 73 -26.11 -10.99 -21.24
C TYR A 73 -25.84 -9.58 -21.77
N THR A 74 -26.68 -9.06 -22.66
CA THR A 74 -26.49 -7.73 -23.27
C THR A 74 -26.53 -6.60 -22.24
N ALA A 75 -27.45 -6.68 -21.27
CA ALA A 75 -27.55 -5.71 -20.17
C ALA A 75 -26.34 -5.76 -19.21
N GLY A 76 -25.77 -6.95 -19.01
CA GLY A 76 -24.64 -7.17 -18.11
C GLY A 76 -23.28 -6.72 -18.68
N ILE A 77 -23.08 -6.70 -20.00
CA ILE A 77 -21.82 -6.29 -20.64
C ILE A 77 -21.27 -4.94 -20.12
N PRO A 78 -22.02 -3.83 -20.12
CA PRO A 78 -21.50 -2.57 -19.60
C PRO A 78 -21.09 -2.65 -18.13
N LEU A 79 -21.81 -3.43 -17.32
CA LEU A 79 -21.49 -3.62 -15.90
C LEU A 79 -20.24 -4.48 -15.68
N LEU A 80 -20.02 -5.46 -16.55
CA LEU A 80 -18.84 -6.32 -16.56
C LEU A 80 -17.57 -5.53 -16.89
N LEU A 81 -17.66 -4.62 -17.87
CA LEU A 81 -16.54 -3.84 -18.38
C LEU A 81 -16.29 -2.53 -17.64
N GLN A 82 -17.22 -2.10 -16.79
CA GLN A 82 -17.06 -0.94 -15.93
C GLN A 82 -16.16 -1.28 -14.74
N GLY A 83 -15.22 -0.39 -14.43
CA GLY A 83 -14.25 -0.55 -13.34
C GLY A 83 -12.95 -1.21 -13.79
N LYS A 84 -12.23 -1.84 -12.86
CA LYS A 84 -10.99 -2.59 -13.15
C LYS A 84 -11.34 -3.91 -13.83
N VAL A 85 -11.04 -4.05 -15.11
CA VAL A 85 -11.08 -5.34 -15.82
C VAL A 85 -9.71 -5.98 -15.64
N ARG A 86 -9.66 -7.05 -14.88
CA ARG A 86 -8.45 -7.86 -14.68
C ARG A 86 -8.53 -9.07 -15.59
N ILE A 87 -7.44 -9.47 -16.23
CA ILE A 87 -7.37 -10.70 -17.01
C ILE A 87 -6.31 -11.54 -16.33
N ALA A 88 -6.74 -12.69 -15.81
CA ALA A 88 -5.85 -13.67 -15.23
C ALA A 88 -4.85 -14.16 -16.27
N THR A 89 -3.57 -14.27 -15.90
CA THR A 89 -2.55 -14.86 -16.77
C THR A 89 -2.96 -16.28 -17.14
N GLY A 90 -3.01 -16.57 -18.43
CA GLY A 90 -3.44 -17.85 -18.97
C GLY A 90 -3.88 -17.72 -20.42
N THR A 91 -3.36 -18.55 -21.32
CA THR A 91 -3.68 -18.49 -22.76
C THR A 91 -5.18 -18.43 -23.03
N LYS A 92 -5.95 -19.32 -22.41
CA LYS A 92 -7.42 -19.39 -22.57
C LYS A 92 -8.15 -18.13 -22.13
N ASN A 93 -7.63 -17.44 -21.10
CA ASN A 93 -8.25 -16.22 -20.59
C ASN A 93 -8.00 -15.04 -21.53
N PHE A 94 -6.78 -14.92 -22.06
CA PHE A 94 -6.45 -13.93 -23.08
C PHE A 94 -7.26 -14.16 -24.35
N GLU A 95 -7.31 -15.40 -24.85
CA GLU A 95 -8.10 -15.76 -26.03
C GLU A 95 -9.59 -15.50 -25.82
N SER A 96 -10.16 -15.96 -24.70
CA SER A 96 -11.59 -15.75 -24.42
C SER A 96 -11.94 -14.27 -24.32
N PHE A 97 -11.11 -13.45 -23.68
CA PHE A 97 -11.36 -12.01 -23.59
C PHE A 97 -11.17 -11.31 -24.94
N ARG A 98 -10.14 -11.70 -25.69
CA ARG A 98 -9.90 -11.22 -27.06
C ARG A 98 -11.11 -11.50 -27.94
N ASP A 99 -11.59 -12.73 -27.96
CA ASP A 99 -12.73 -13.15 -28.78
C ASP A 99 -14.02 -12.45 -28.33
N PHE A 100 -14.20 -12.26 -27.03
CA PHE A 100 -15.32 -11.50 -26.47
C PHE A 100 -15.35 -10.04 -26.94
N ILE A 101 -14.18 -9.38 -27.03
CA ILE A 101 -14.09 -8.00 -27.52
C ILE A 101 -14.13 -7.97 -29.06
N LEU A 102 -13.52 -8.93 -29.78
CA LEU A 102 -13.56 -9.02 -31.24
C LEU A 102 -14.97 -9.26 -31.78
N ALA A 103 -15.81 -10.00 -31.04
CA ALA A 103 -17.21 -10.21 -31.40
C ALA A 103 -18.00 -8.88 -31.49
N GLU A 104 -17.60 -7.86 -30.72
CA GLU A 104 -18.19 -6.53 -30.79
C GLU A 104 -17.15 -5.47 -30.35
N PRO A 105 -16.34 -4.93 -31.28
CA PRO A 105 -15.19 -4.08 -30.94
C PRO A 105 -15.53 -2.83 -30.12
N ARG A 106 -16.77 -2.32 -30.20
CA ARG A 106 -17.28 -1.21 -29.36
C ARG A 106 -17.24 -1.51 -27.86
N ARG A 107 -17.10 -2.78 -27.46
CA ARG A 107 -16.89 -3.18 -26.07
C ARG A 107 -15.55 -2.66 -25.54
N ALA A 108 -14.51 -2.57 -26.38
CA ALA A 108 -13.20 -2.05 -25.99
C ALA A 108 -13.28 -0.60 -25.49
N ASP A 109 -14.15 0.22 -26.11
CA ASP A 109 -14.36 1.63 -25.72
C ASP A 109 -14.91 1.80 -24.30
N ARG A 110 -15.48 0.74 -23.71
CA ARG A 110 -16.05 0.75 -22.35
C ARG A 110 -15.01 0.43 -21.28
N VAL A 111 -13.89 -0.19 -21.66
CA VAL A 111 -12.85 -0.59 -20.71
C VAL A 111 -11.93 0.59 -20.45
N LYS A 112 -12.05 1.17 -19.24
CA LYS A 112 -11.22 2.30 -18.79
C LYS A 112 -10.02 1.89 -17.95
N TRP A 113 -10.06 0.71 -17.34
CA TRP A 113 -8.99 0.16 -16.52
C TRP A 113 -8.78 -1.31 -16.83
N LEU A 114 -7.62 -1.64 -17.37
CA LEU A 114 -7.22 -3.00 -17.71
C LEU A 114 -6.01 -3.42 -16.86
N SER A 115 -6.03 -4.65 -16.35
CA SER A 115 -4.94 -5.22 -15.56
C SER A 115 -4.66 -6.63 -16.05
N LEU A 116 -3.45 -6.88 -16.54
CA LEU A 116 -3.02 -8.19 -17.03
C LEU A 116 -2.13 -8.78 -15.95
N ALA A 117 -2.73 -9.53 -15.02
CA ALA A 117 -2.11 -9.92 -13.75
C ALA A 117 -2.40 -11.39 -13.43
N PRO A 118 -1.48 -12.13 -12.80
CA PRO A 118 -1.77 -13.48 -12.32
C PRO A 118 -2.93 -13.45 -11.33
N SER A 119 -3.79 -14.48 -11.33
CA SER A 119 -5.01 -14.54 -10.51
C SER A 119 -4.69 -14.34 -9.01
N ASN A 120 -3.64 -14.99 -8.54
CA ASN A 120 -3.05 -14.77 -7.22
C ASN A 120 -1.64 -14.19 -7.37
N PRO A 121 -1.45 -12.87 -7.18
CA PRO A 121 -0.14 -12.31 -6.95
C PRO A 121 0.17 -12.62 -5.49
N ASP A 122 0.51 -13.86 -5.17
CA ASP A 122 1.08 -14.12 -3.84
C ASP A 122 2.47 -13.47 -3.85
N PRO A 123 2.67 -12.37 -3.09
CA PRO A 123 3.94 -11.65 -3.11
C PRO A 123 5.10 -12.51 -2.58
N THR A 124 4.81 -13.64 -1.94
CA THR A 124 5.83 -14.54 -1.36
C THR A 124 6.33 -15.63 -2.30
N MET A 125 5.67 -15.83 -3.46
CA MET A 125 5.99 -16.90 -4.43
C MET A 125 6.78 -16.41 -5.67
N MET A 126 7.38 -15.22 -5.58
CA MET A 126 8.16 -14.56 -6.65
C MET A 126 9.61 -15.07 -6.77
N ASP A 127 9.94 -16.27 -6.32
CA ASP A 127 11.26 -16.86 -6.59
C ASP A 127 11.25 -17.47 -8.01
N THR A 128 11.76 -16.69 -8.96
CA THR A 128 11.68 -16.93 -10.41
C THR A 128 12.73 -17.91 -10.94
N SER A 129 13.50 -18.55 -10.07
CA SER A 129 14.63 -19.41 -10.46
C SER A 129 14.22 -20.78 -11.00
N SER A 130 12.95 -21.20 -10.85
CA SER A 130 12.42 -22.47 -11.37
C SER A 130 11.05 -22.31 -12.03
N LEU A 131 10.97 -21.51 -13.09
CA LEU A 131 9.73 -21.34 -13.84
C LEU A 131 9.33 -22.68 -14.51
N PRO A 132 8.17 -23.28 -14.17
CA PRO A 132 7.70 -24.47 -14.86
C PRO A 132 7.38 -24.16 -16.33
N VAL A 133 7.54 -25.16 -17.19
CA VAL A 133 7.32 -25.11 -18.65
C VAL A 133 5.95 -24.49 -19.03
N SER A 134 4.94 -24.63 -18.17
CA SER A 134 3.61 -24.05 -18.37
C SER A 134 3.58 -22.53 -18.49
N ARG A 135 4.55 -21.80 -17.89
CA ARG A 135 4.60 -20.33 -18.02
C ARG A 135 5.04 -19.86 -19.41
N LYS A 136 5.74 -20.68 -20.21
CA LYS A 136 6.16 -20.31 -21.57
C LYS A 136 4.97 -20.10 -22.51
N GLU A 137 3.94 -20.93 -22.40
CA GLU A 137 2.72 -20.82 -23.21
C GLU A 137 1.93 -19.54 -22.87
N ASP A 138 1.90 -19.17 -21.59
CA ASP A 138 1.24 -17.94 -21.12
C ASP A 138 1.91 -16.67 -21.69
N PHE A 139 3.23 -16.70 -21.90
CA PHE A 139 3.95 -15.58 -22.51
C PHE A 139 3.59 -15.39 -23.99
N THR A 140 3.49 -16.47 -24.78
CA THR A 140 3.09 -16.36 -26.19
C THR A 140 1.70 -15.76 -26.34
N ALA A 141 0.75 -16.21 -25.51
CA ALA A 141 -0.60 -15.65 -25.52
C ALA A 141 -0.64 -14.15 -25.19
N PHE A 142 0.23 -13.71 -24.28
CA PHE A 142 0.35 -12.29 -23.96
C PHE A 142 0.97 -11.49 -25.11
N VAL A 143 1.99 -12.02 -25.80
CA VAL A 143 2.56 -11.41 -27.01
C VAL A 143 1.48 -11.22 -28.08
N ASP A 144 0.66 -12.25 -28.30
CA ASP A 144 -0.46 -12.20 -29.25
C ASP A 144 -1.58 -11.25 -28.80
N PHE A 145 -1.71 -11.02 -27.49
CA PHE A 145 -2.67 -10.08 -26.94
C PHE A 145 -2.22 -8.62 -27.08
N LEU A 146 -0.92 -8.31 -27.10
CA LEU A 146 -0.46 -6.92 -27.14
C LEU A 146 -1.05 -6.12 -28.32
N PRO A 147 -1.04 -6.59 -29.58
CA PRO A 147 -1.61 -5.82 -30.70
C PRO A 147 -3.08 -5.42 -30.47
N PHE A 148 -3.80 -6.21 -29.67
CA PHE A 148 -5.18 -5.99 -29.29
C PHE A 148 -5.41 -4.74 -28.45
N LEU A 149 -4.38 -4.29 -27.71
CA LEU A 149 -4.47 -3.09 -26.87
C LEU A 149 -4.84 -1.83 -27.68
N ARG A 150 -4.55 -1.81 -28.99
CA ARG A 150 -4.91 -0.71 -29.89
C ARG A 150 -6.41 -0.46 -30.02
N LEU A 151 -7.25 -1.44 -29.69
CA LEU A 151 -8.70 -1.26 -29.71
C LEU A 151 -9.22 -0.44 -28.52
N PHE A 152 -8.45 -0.33 -27.43
CA PHE A 152 -8.89 0.29 -26.19
C PHE A 152 -8.59 1.79 -26.16
N ARG A 153 -9.24 2.56 -27.04
CA ARG A 153 -8.99 4.00 -27.22
C ARG A 153 -9.24 4.84 -25.97
N ASN A 154 -10.18 4.41 -25.13
CA ASN A 154 -10.56 5.10 -23.88
C ASN A 154 -9.85 4.54 -22.64
N LEU A 155 -8.78 3.74 -22.83
CA LEU A 155 -8.08 3.13 -21.72
C LEU A 155 -7.30 4.19 -20.92
N THR A 156 -7.74 4.44 -19.69
CA THR A 156 -7.11 5.43 -18.81
C THR A 156 -6.11 4.83 -17.83
N ARG A 157 -6.27 3.54 -17.50
CA ARG A 157 -5.40 2.82 -16.56
C ARG A 157 -4.98 1.47 -17.12
N LEU A 158 -3.69 1.18 -17.11
CA LEU A 158 -3.12 -0.08 -17.57
C LEU A 158 -2.14 -0.61 -16.52
N GLU A 159 -2.33 -1.86 -16.13
CA GLU A 159 -1.40 -2.61 -15.29
C GLU A 159 -0.90 -3.84 -16.03
N LEU A 160 0.41 -4.02 -16.11
CA LEU A 160 1.06 -5.14 -16.78
C LEU A 160 1.94 -5.89 -15.78
N PHE A 161 1.70 -7.19 -15.57
CA PHE A 161 2.53 -8.02 -14.71
C PHE A 161 3.36 -8.98 -15.55
N SER A 162 4.62 -9.17 -15.18
CA SER A 162 5.56 -10.07 -15.90
C SER A 162 5.64 -9.77 -17.40
N ALA A 163 5.47 -8.51 -17.78
CA ALA A 163 5.39 -8.13 -19.19
C ALA A 163 6.77 -7.97 -19.85
N GLU A 164 7.85 -7.96 -19.07
CA GLU A 164 9.18 -7.67 -19.60
C GLU A 164 9.66 -8.70 -20.62
N GLU A 165 9.41 -10.00 -20.41
CA GLU A 165 9.74 -11.04 -21.39
C GLU A 165 8.97 -10.86 -22.71
N VAL A 166 7.79 -10.25 -22.64
CA VAL A 166 6.97 -9.90 -23.80
C VAL A 166 7.51 -8.65 -24.49
N LEU A 167 7.98 -7.67 -23.71
CA LEU A 167 8.67 -6.49 -24.24
C LEU A 167 9.98 -6.87 -24.93
N LYS A 168 10.69 -7.89 -24.43
CA LYS A 168 11.95 -8.45 -25.01
C LYS A 168 11.75 -9.21 -26.31
N THR A 169 10.70 -10.04 -26.39
CA THR A 169 10.47 -10.97 -27.53
C THR A 169 9.97 -10.28 -28.79
N GLY A 170 9.61 -9.00 -28.73
CA GLY A 170 9.21 -8.22 -29.90
C GLY A 170 10.37 -7.97 -30.87
N THR A 171 10.65 -8.91 -31.76
CA THR A 171 11.45 -8.67 -32.97
C THR A 171 10.72 -7.66 -33.84
N GLY A 172 11.13 -6.40 -33.78
CA GLY A 172 10.64 -5.29 -34.60
C GLY A 172 9.48 -4.54 -33.95
N ASP A 173 9.65 -3.24 -33.72
CA ASP A 173 8.58 -2.26 -33.49
C ASP A 173 7.49 -2.59 -32.42
N GLY A 174 7.56 -3.69 -31.67
CA GLY A 174 6.40 -4.43 -31.20
C GLY A 174 5.56 -3.76 -30.11
N ALA A 175 6.04 -3.76 -28.86
CA ALA A 175 5.24 -3.28 -27.73
C ALA A 175 5.22 -1.75 -27.60
N ALA A 176 6.35 -1.09 -27.82
CA ALA A 176 6.47 0.37 -27.77
C ALA A 176 5.50 1.04 -28.76
N ASN A 177 5.43 0.57 -30.02
CA ASN A 177 4.47 1.14 -30.96
C ASN A 177 3.04 0.83 -30.59
N ILE A 178 2.72 -0.29 -29.95
CA ILE A 178 1.35 -0.56 -29.52
C ILE A 178 0.95 0.42 -28.43
N LEU A 179 1.77 0.53 -27.38
CA LEU A 179 1.47 1.38 -26.22
C LEU A 179 1.46 2.87 -26.57
N LYS A 180 2.18 3.30 -27.62
CA LYS A 180 2.10 4.68 -28.11
C LYS A 180 0.68 5.10 -28.56
N HIS A 181 -0.19 4.15 -28.96
CA HIS A 181 -1.55 4.45 -29.42
C HIS A 181 -2.55 4.60 -28.27
N LEU A 182 -2.15 4.34 -27.03
CA LEU A 182 -3.01 4.48 -25.85
C LEU A 182 -3.07 5.95 -25.39
N GLU A 183 -3.60 6.84 -26.24
CA GLU A 183 -3.54 8.29 -26.04
C GLU A 183 -4.25 8.79 -24.78
N ALA A 184 -5.28 8.07 -24.32
CA ALA A 184 -6.05 8.40 -23.11
C ALA A 184 -5.40 7.91 -21.81
N LEU A 185 -4.27 7.20 -21.87
CA LEU A 185 -3.65 6.57 -20.72
C LEU A 185 -3.05 7.61 -19.76
N THR A 186 -3.47 7.56 -18.50
CA THR A 186 -2.99 8.47 -17.44
C THR A 186 -2.33 7.71 -16.29
N HIS A 187 -2.69 6.44 -16.08
CA HIS A 187 -2.11 5.60 -15.04
C HIS A 187 -1.46 4.37 -15.67
N PHE A 188 -0.17 4.20 -15.41
CA PHE A 188 0.59 3.08 -15.94
C PHE A 188 1.34 2.38 -14.81
N ARG A 189 1.11 1.07 -14.68
CA ARG A 189 1.78 0.22 -13.71
C ARG A 189 2.39 -0.97 -14.41
N ILE A 190 3.61 -1.31 -14.02
CA ILE A 190 4.29 -2.49 -14.53
C ILE A 190 5.07 -3.20 -13.44
N HIS A 191 4.93 -4.52 -13.40
CA HIS A 191 5.68 -5.40 -12.51
C HIS A 191 6.72 -6.22 -13.25
N GLU A 192 7.83 -6.50 -12.56
CA GLU A 192 9.02 -7.17 -13.11
C GLU A 192 9.59 -6.43 -14.31
N ALA A 193 9.57 -5.11 -14.25
CA ALA A 193 10.17 -4.24 -15.23
C ALA A 193 11.67 -4.60 -15.43
N SER A 194 12.21 -4.41 -16.63
CA SER A 194 13.65 -4.25 -16.89
C SER A 194 13.91 -3.23 -18.02
N ARG A 195 15.13 -3.11 -18.53
CA ARG A 195 15.57 -2.01 -19.41
C ARG A 195 14.63 -1.68 -20.58
N ASN A 196 13.88 -2.62 -21.14
CA ASN A 196 13.02 -2.33 -22.31
C ASN A 196 11.84 -1.42 -21.96
N ILE A 197 11.36 -1.45 -20.72
CA ILE A 197 10.29 -0.56 -20.30
C ILE A 197 10.71 0.92 -20.34
N GLU A 198 12.00 1.23 -20.16
CA GLU A 198 12.48 2.61 -20.30
C GLU A 198 12.26 3.11 -21.73
N ILE A 199 12.52 2.27 -22.72
CA ILE A 199 12.30 2.58 -24.14
C ILE A 199 10.80 2.77 -24.39
N VAL A 200 9.99 1.84 -23.87
CA VAL A 200 8.53 1.89 -24.02
C VAL A 200 7.95 3.17 -23.40
N VAL A 201 8.22 3.44 -22.12
CA VAL A 201 7.69 4.60 -21.40
C VAL A 201 8.14 5.90 -22.04
N ARG A 202 9.41 5.98 -22.47
CA ARG A 202 9.94 7.15 -23.20
C ARG A 202 9.22 7.37 -24.54
N SER A 203 8.77 6.30 -25.20
CA SER A 203 8.08 6.38 -26.50
C SER A 203 6.58 6.65 -26.40
N MET A 204 5.98 6.48 -25.22
CA MET A 204 4.56 6.73 -25.00
C MET A 204 4.25 8.22 -25.14
N ARG A 205 3.13 8.56 -25.79
CA ARG A 205 2.69 9.94 -26.04
C ARG A 205 1.54 10.39 -25.14
N CYS A 206 1.03 9.48 -24.33
CA CYS A 206 -0.10 9.73 -23.45
C CYS A 206 0.31 10.61 -22.25
N PRO A 207 -0.62 11.41 -21.70
CA PRO A 207 -0.32 12.33 -20.60
C PRO A 207 -0.28 11.57 -19.26
N LEU A 208 0.79 10.81 -19.02
CA LEU A 208 0.93 10.02 -17.80
C LEU A 208 0.92 10.92 -16.56
N GLN A 209 0.00 10.64 -15.64
CA GLN A 209 -0.14 11.31 -14.35
C GLN A 209 0.38 10.45 -13.21
N PHE A 210 0.22 9.14 -13.31
CA PHE A 210 0.63 8.15 -12.32
C PHE A 210 1.47 7.06 -12.99
N VAL A 211 2.67 6.84 -12.47
CA VAL A 211 3.56 5.77 -12.94
C VAL A 211 4.03 4.93 -11.75
N ASP A 212 3.96 3.61 -11.90
CA ASP A 212 4.37 2.65 -10.87
C ASP A 212 5.22 1.53 -11.50
N LEU A 213 6.54 1.61 -11.32
CA LEU A 213 7.51 0.71 -11.93
C LEU A 213 8.11 -0.20 -10.84
N HIS A 214 7.87 -1.51 -10.95
CA HIS A 214 8.49 -2.49 -10.05
C HIS A 214 9.56 -3.25 -10.81
N TRP A 215 10.82 -2.91 -10.55
CA TRP A 215 11.95 -3.58 -11.16
C TRP A 215 12.08 -5.01 -10.66
N LYS A 216 12.44 -5.91 -11.58
CA LYS A 216 12.80 -7.27 -11.24
C LYS A 216 14.06 -7.27 -10.37
N GLU A 217 14.01 -7.98 -9.25
CA GLU A 217 15.19 -8.23 -8.42
C GLU A 217 16.06 -9.25 -9.15
N GLU A 218 16.90 -8.77 -10.05
CA GLU A 218 17.96 -9.60 -10.62
C GLU A 218 19.06 -9.71 -9.58
N GLY A 219 19.46 -10.94 -9.23
CA GLY A 219 20.42 -11.21 -8.16
C GLY A 219 21.69 -10.34 -8.28
N ALA A 220 22.42 -10.19 -7.16
CA ALA A 220 23.49 -9.22 -6.90
C ALA A 220 24.59 -9.01 -7.97
N HIS A 221 24.59 -9.77 -9.07
CA HIS A 221 25.52 -9.71 -10.18
C HIS A 221 25.01 -8.90 -11.40
N LEU A 222 23.77 -8.38 -11.42
CA LEU A 222 23.19 -7.65 -12.56
C LEU A 222 22.88 -6.16 -12.28
N VAL A 223 23.54 -5.57 -11.28
CA VAL A 223 23.36 -4.17 -10.79
C VAL A 223 23.56 -3.07 -11.86
N SER A 224 23.96 -3.43 -13.08
CA SER A 224 24.37 -2.50 -14.14
C SER A 224 23.22 -1.91 -15.00
N GLU A 225 21.97 -2.37 -14.90
CA GLU A 225 21.06 -2.23 -16.04
C GLU A 225 20.03 -1.07 -16.03
N ALA A 226 19.67 -0.46 -14.90
CA ALA A 226 18.67 0.65 -14.88
C ALA A 226 19.31 2.05 -14.82
N GLN A 227 20.32 2.31 -15.65
CA GLN A 227 20.84 3.67 -15.83
C GLN A 227 19.83 4.52 -16.60
N GLY A 228 19.06 5.34 -15.87
CA GLY A 228 18.20 6.37 -16.49
C GLY A 228 16.71 6.23 -16.23
N LEU A 229 16.27 5.63 -15.13
CA LEU A 229 14.85 5.58 -14.76
C LEU A 229 14.14 6.94 -14.87
N PHE A 230 14.70 8.01 -14.30
CA PHE A 230 14.05 9.32 -14.39
C PHE A 230 14.15 9.91 -15.81
N SER A 231 15.20 9.55 -16.56
CA SER A 231 15.36 9.99 -17.95
C SER A 231 14.23 9.47 -18.86
N CYS A 232 13.70 8.27 -18.59
CA CYS A 232 12.60 7.70 -19.38
C CYS A 232 11.25 8.37 -19.08
N LEU A 233 11.12 9.00 -17.90
CA LEU A 233 9.94 9.73 -17.46
C LEU A 233 9.93 11.21 -17.91
N LEU A 234 11.06 11.75 -18.37
CA LEU A 234 11.16 13.16 -18.79
C LEU A 234 10.12 13.61 -19.82
N PRO A 235 9.75 12.81 -20.84
CA PRO A 235 8.70 13.20 -21.78
C PRO A 235 7.34 13.48 -21.11
N HIS A 236 7.13 12.93 -19.92
CA HIS A 236 5.89 13.02 -19.14
C HIS A 236 6.02 13.96 -17.94
N ALA A 237 7.16 14.64 -17.77
CA ALA A 237 7.46 15.36 -16.54
C ALA A 237 6.45 16.46 -16.18
N SER A 238 5.83 17.08 -17.19
CA SER A 238 4.81 18.12 -17.00
C SER A 238 3.44 17.58 -16.62
N THR A 239 3.14 16.30 -16.82
CA THR A 239 1.83 15.70 -16.48
C THR A 239 1.91 14.81 -15.24
N LEU A 240 3.09 14.29 -14.92
CA LEU A 240 3.30 13.40 -13.78
C LEU A 240 3.00 14.11 -12.46
N THR A 241 2.22 13.42 -11.63
CA THR A 241 1.84 13.85 -10.27
C THR A 241 2.30 12.84 -9.21
N HIS A 242 2.35 11.57 -9.60
CA HIS A 242 2.71 10.44 -8.75
C HIS A 242 3.74 9.55 -9.44
N ILE A 243 4.83 9.27 -8.74
CA ILE A 243 5.85 8.32 -9.19
C ILE A 243 6.07 7.29 -8.07
N CYS A 244 5.90 6.02 -8.40
CA CYS A 244 6.21 4.89 -7.55
C CYS A 244 7.30 4.05 -8.22
N ILE A 245 8.37 3.78 -7.50
CA ILE A 245 9.51 3.01 -8.00
C ILE A 245 9.83 1.97 -6.95
N THR A 246 9.81 0.70 -7.34
CA THR A 246 10.21 -0.42 -6.49
C THR A 246 11.44 -1.07 -7.08
N ASN A 247 12.43 -1.33 -6.25
CA ASN A 247 13.71 -1.97 -6.56
C ASN A 247 14.60 -1.25 -7.60
N PRO A 248 14.76 0.09 -7.54
CA PRO A 248 15.67 0.75 -8.47
C PRO A 248 17.11 0.23 -8.27
N SER A 249 17.76 -0.16 -9.36
CA SER A 249 19.19 -0.54 -9.31
C SER A 249 20.09 0.68 -9.12
N SER A 250 19.67 1.85 -9.61
CA SER A 250 20.28 3.14 -9.31
C SER A 250 19.20 4.22 -9.19
N PHE A 251 19.49 5.25 -8.41
CA PHE A 251 18.59 6.39 -8.22
C PHE A 251 19.31 7.66 -8.67
N GLU A 252 19.46 7.80 -9.99
CA GLU A 252 20.00 9.01 -10.60
C GLU A 252 18.86 9.92 -11.03
N VAL A 253 18.74 11.03 -10.33
CA VAL A 253 17.71 12.02 -10.61
C VAL A 253 18.16 12.89 -11.78
N ALA A 254 17.34 12.96 -12.83
CA ALA A 254 17.59 13.79 -14.00
C ALA A 254 16.34 14.60 -14.36
N GLY A 255 16.54 15.87 -14.70
CA GLY A 255 15.53 16.82 -15.18
C GLY A 255 14.66 17.47 -14.11
N LEU A 256 13.47 17.92 -14.51
CA LEU A 256 12.54 18.71 -13.68
C LEU A 256 11.13 18.14 -13.78
N PHE A 257 10.55 17.76 -12.66
CA PHE A 257 9.19 17.23 -12.53
C PHE A 257 8.33 18.21 -11.71
N PRO A 258 7.83 19.29 -12.33
CA PRO A 258 7.23 20.41 -11.61
C PRO A 258 5.91 20.06 -10.90
N ASN A 259 5.20 19.01 -11.35
CA ASN A 259 3.86 18.66 -10.85
C ASN A 259 3.85 17.41 -9.95
N VAL A 260 5.01 16.76 -9.76
CA VAL A 260 5.11 15.57 -8.90
C VAL A 260 4.99 16.00 -7.45
N HIS A 261 3.89 15.60 -6.82
CA HIS A 261 3.61 15.86 -5.42
C HIS A 261 3.77 14.62 -4.54
N THR A 262 3.76 13.42 -5.14
CA THR A 262 3.98 12.15 -4.42
C THR A 262 5.07 11.35 -5.11
N LEU A 263 6.09 10.98 -4.34
CA LEU A 263 7.17 10.10 -4.77
C LEU A 263 7.31 8.96 -3.75
N ARG A 264 7.14 7.73 -4.23
CA ARG A 264 7.40 6.51 -3.46
C ARG A 264 8.59 5.78 -4.07
N VAL A 265 9.54 5.47 -3.21
CA VAL A 265 10.75 4.72 -3.55
C VAL A 265 10.85 3.57 -2.55
N ASP A 266 10.71 2.35 -3.05
CA ASP A 266 10.86 1.12 -2.29
C ASP A 266 12.17 0.46 -2.73
N CYS A 267 13.22 0.57 -1.92
CA CYS A 267 14.55 0.04 -2.23
C CYS A 267 14.87 -1.15 -1.32
N PHE A 268 15.34 -2.25 -1.92
CA PHE A 268 15.82 -3.36 -1.11
C PHE A 268 17.22 -3.05 -0.58
N SER A 269 18.17 -2.60 -1.43
CA SER A 269 19.56 -2.38 -1.00
C SER A 269 19.87 -0.95 -0.54
N ILE A 270 20.57 -0.85 0.59
CA ILE A 270 21.03 0.38 1.25
C ILE A 270 22.16 1.06 0.46
N SER A 271 22.93 0.29 -0.32
CA SER A 271 24.03 0.80 -1.16
C SER A 271 23.57 1.79 -2.23
N HIS A 272 22.26 1.88 -2.48
CA HIS A 272 21.64 2.74 -3.48
C HIS A 272 20.79 3.86 -2.88
N HIS A 273 21.04 4.28 -1.63
CA HIS A 273 20.47 5.53 -1.12
C HIS A 273 21.36 6.70 -1.54
N PRO A 274 21.08 7.39 -2.66
CA PRO A 274 21.80 8.61 -2.95
C PRO A 274 21.45 9.64 -1.87
N PRO A 275 22.43 10.45 -1.47
CA PRO A 275 22.15 11.63 -0.68
C PRO A 275 21.10 12.53 -1.37
N ILE A 276 20.08 12.94 -0.62
CA ILE A 276 19.09 13.92 -1.07
C ILE A 276 19.77 15.29 -1.01
N HIS A 277 20.45 15.63 -2.10
CA HIS A 277 21.10 16.91 -2.29
C HIS A 277 20.16 17.96 -2.90
N ASP A 278 20.64 19.19 -3.04
CA ASP A 278 19.87 20.29 -3.65
C ASP A 278 19.32 19.91 -5.04
N ALA A 279 20.03 19.07 -5.81
CA ALA A 279 19.58 18.54 -7.09
C ALA A 279 18.24 17.78 -7.02
N PHE A 280 17.98 17.08 -5.91
CA PHE A 280 16.71 16.37 -5.71
C PHE A 280 15.55 17.36 -5.55
N VAL A 281 15.77 18.41 -4.75
CA VAL A 281 14.76 19.46 -4.51
C VAL A 281 14.49 20.26 -5.77
N THR A 282 15.52 20.58 -6.54
CA THR A 282 15.33 21.24 -7.83
C THR A 282 14.57 20.35 -8.81
N THR A 283 14.71 19.03 -8.70
CA THR A 283 14.00 18.10 -9.58
C THR A 283 12.52 17.96 -9.21
N PHE A 284 12.17 17.96 -7.92
CA PHE A 284 10.79 17.81 -7.44
C PHE A 284 10.34 19.03 -6.61
N PRO A 285 10.20 20.21 -7.22
CA PRO A 285 9.92 21.44 -6.48
C PRO A 285 8.57 21.44 -5.77
N SER A 286 7.59 20.67 -6.29
CA SER A 286 6.23 20.57 -5.74
C SER A 286 6.00 19.33 -4.86
N LEU A 287 7.07 18.60 -4.49
CA LEU A 287 6.92 17.38 -3.72
C LEU A 287 6.31 17.67 -2.34
N ARG A 288 5.23 16.96 -2.00
CA ARG A 288 4.54 17.04 -0.71
C ARG A 288 4.64 15.76 0.09
N ARG A 289 4.68 14.61 -0.59
CA ARG A 289 4.76 13.28 0.01
C ARG A 289 5.96 12.52 -0.53
N LEU A 290 6.85 12.11 0.38
CA LEU A 290 7.97 11.24 0.10
C LEU A 290 7.84 9.96 0.92
N GLU A 291 7.67 8.83 0.25
CA GLU A 291 7.69 7.51 0.87
C GLU A 291 8.97 6.79 0.48
N TRP A 292 9.99 6.81 1.35
CA TRP A 292 11.25 6.11 1.16
C TRP A 292 11.29 4.85 2.01
N ILE A 293 10.87 3.74 1.43
CA ILE A 293 10.78 2.45 2.10
C ILE A 293 12.05 1.67 1.80
N GLY A 294 12.93 1.52 2.79
CA GLY A 294 14.03 0.55 2.73
C GLY A 294 13.61 -0.79 3.34
N LYS A 295 14.23 -1.90 2.95
CA LYS A 295 14.23 -3.12 3.78
C LYS A 295 15.40 -3.08 4.77
N GLU A 296 15.18 -3.56 6.00
CA GLU A 296 16.28 -3.82 6.93
C GLU A 296 17.02 -5.06 6.43
N PHE A 297 18.21 -4.88 5.87
CA PHE A 297 19.18 -5.95 5.96
C PHE A 297 19.81 -5.85 7.35
N PHE A 298 19.88 -6.97 8.06
CA PHE A 298 20.64 -7.08 9.31
C PHE A 298 22.06 -6.64 9.00
N VAL A 299 22.35 -5.43 9.45
CA VAL A 299 23.64 -4.84 9.21
C VAL A 299 24.58 -5.32 10.30
N ASP A 300 25.68 -5.88 9.84
CA ASP A 300 26.82 -6.26 10.66
C ASP A 300 27.17 -5.07 11.58
N PRO A 301 27.27 -5.26 12.91
CA PRO A 301 27.63 -4.22 13.87
C PRO A 301 28.83 -3.33 13.46
N LEU A 302 29.71 -3.84 12.60
CA LEU A 302 30.83 -3.12 12.02
C LEU A 302 30.42 -1.91 11.14
N GLU A 303 29.32 -2.02 10.39
CA GLU A 303 28.85 -0.94 9.51
C GLU A 303 28.25 0.22 10.32
N HIS A 304 27.67 -0.08 11.49
CA HIS A 304 27.27 0.94 12.47
C HIS A 304 28.47 1.75 12.96
N HIS A 305 29.63 1.10 13.14
CA HIS A 305 30.86 1.79 13.51
C HIS A 305 31.38 2.69 12.37
N LEU A 306 31.27 2.25 11.11
CA LEU A 306 31.62 3.06 9.95
C LEU A 306 30.68 4.27 9.74
N LEU A 307 29.37 4.12 9.99
CA LEU A 307 28.41 5.22 9.96
C LEU A 307 28.64 6.23 11.11
N ALA A 308 29.18 5.80 12.24
CA ALA A 308 29.61 6.67 13.34
C ALA A 308 30.95 7.39 13.05
N VAL A 309 31.78 6.85 12.15
CA VAL A 309 33.03 7.48 11.67
C VAL A 309 32.77 8.46 10.52
N LEU A 310 31.61 8.39 9.86
CA LEU A 310 31.19 9.45 8.94
C LEU A 310 31.12 10.77 9.72
N GLN A 311 32.01 11.70 9.35
CA GLN A 311 32.24 12.95 10.05
C GLN A 311 30.94 13.66 10.41
N PRO A 312 30.89 14.33 11.59
CA PRO A 312 29.75 15.16 11.96
C PRO A 312 29.43 16.07 10.80
N VAL A 313 28.18 15.98 10.36
CA VAL A 313 27.65 16.70 9.23
C VAL A 313 28.01 18.17 9.40
N ASP A 314 28.95 18.68 8.59
CA ASP A 314 29.37 20.09 8.62
C ASP A 314 28.12 20.98 8.50
N GLN A 315 27.69 21.54 9.63
CA GLN A 315 26.54 22.44 9.73
C GLN A 315 26.87 23.82 9.15
N SER A 316 28.16 24.07 8.88
CA SER A 316 28.75 25.30 8.35
C SER A 316 28.38 25.58 6.89
N GLY A 317 27.91 24.58 6.14
CA GLY A 317 27.52 24.70 4.74
C GLY A 317 26.03 24.95 4.48
N ALA A 318 25.23 25.36 5.48
CA ALA A 318 23.84 25.76 5.26
C ALA A 318 23.81 27.04 4.40
N ALA A 319 23.85 26.84 3.09
CA ALA A 319 23.73 27.86 2.08
C ALA A 319 22.49 28.73 2.38
N ARG A 320 22.77 29.98 2.77
CA ARG A 320 21.79 31.05 2.90
C ARG A 320 21.01 31.14 1.59
N GLY A 321 19.77 30.65 1.57
CA GLY A 321 18.85 30.86 0.45
C GLY A 321 18.29 29.62 -0.24
N SER A 322 18.59 28.40 0.21
CA SER A 322 17.92 27.21 -0.36
C SER A 322 16.39 27.32 -0.15
N PRO A 323 15.57 27.05 -1.18
CA PRO A 323 14.11 27.18 -1.10
C PRO A 323 13.57 26.45 0.14
N ARG A 324 12.52 27.02 0.75
CA ARG A 324 11.82 26.44 1.91
C ARG A 324 11.05 25.17 1.50
N TRP A 325 11.75 24.16 1.02
CA TRP A 325 11.17 22.88 0.68
C TRP A 325 10.64 22.24 1.97
N ARG A 326 9.36 21.88 1.94
CA ARG A 326 8.63 21.36 3.09
C ARG A 326 7.74 20.23 2.59
N LEU A 327 7.88 19.07 3.23
CA LEU A 327 7.00 17.94 2.99
C LEU A 327 5.79 18.00 3.92
N ASP A 328 4.65 17.57 3.41
CA ASP A 328 3.49 17.26 4.23
C ASP A 328 3.66 15.89 4.90
N VAL A 329 4.15 14.90 4.14
CA VAL A 329 4.34 13.53 4.63
C VAL A 329 5.72 13.02 4.23
N LEU A 330 6.47 12.58 5.22
CA LEU A 330 7.69 11.80 5.07
C LEU A 330 7.45 10.43 5.67
N THR A 331 7.52 9.37 4.87
CA THR A 331 7.47 7.99 5.34
C THR A 331 8.81 7.35 5.05
N CYS A 332 9.68 7.23 6.05
CA CYS A 332 10.99 6.62 5.85
C CYS A 332 11.55 6.10 7.17
N ASN A 333 12.40 5.08 7.09
CA ASN A 333 13.12 4.63 8.27
C ASN A 333 14.24 5.62 8.64
N VAL A 334 14.67 5.59 9.89
CA VAL A 334 15.69 6.50 10.44
C VAL A 334 16.99 6.45 9.65
N ARG A 335 17.42 5.25 9.26
CA ARG A 335 18.67 5.03 8.54
C ARG A 335 18.65 5.67 7.16
N SER A 336 17.59 5.46 6.37
CA SER A 336 17.42 6.04 5.04
C SER A 336 17.36 7.56 5.12
N ALA A 337 16.68 8.13 6.13
CA ALA A 337 16.68 9.58 6.36
C ALA A 337 18.08 10.13 6.70
N TYR A 338 18.86 9.39 7.48
CA TYR A 338 20.22 9.78 7.87
C TYR A 338 21.23 9.67 6.72
N ILE A 339 21.28 8.53 6.04
CA ILE A 339 22.18 8.30 4.90
C ILE A 339 21.88 9.28 3.78
N SER A 340 20.59 9.55 3.53
CA SER A 340 20.20 10.57 2.56
C SER A 340 20.52 12.00 3.00
N ARG A 341 20.99 12.20 4.24
CA ARG A 341 21.25 13.51 4.86
C ARG A 341 20.03 14.43 4.73
N PHE A 342 18.85 13.90 5.02
CA PHE A 342 17.61 14.64 4.85
C PHE A 342 17.54 15.82 5.85
N ARG A 343 17.60 17.07 5.34
CA ARG A 343 17.63 18.30 6.15
C ARG A 343 16.37 19.17 6.07
N TYR A 344 15.31 18.66 5.46
CA TYR A 344 14.14 19.44 5.13
C TYR A 344 13.02 19.23 6.14
N ARG A 345 12.13 20.22 6.27
CA ARG A 345 11.03 20.12 7.22
C ARG A 345 9.94 19.18 6.70
N ALA A 346 9.42 18.32 7.56
CA ALA A 346 8.20 17.56 7.29
C ALA A 346 7.08 17.96 8.27
N ASN A 347 5.81 17.91 7.87
CA ASN A 347 4.71 18.06 8.81
C ASN A 347 4.51 16.78 9.59
N PHE A 348 4.46 15.66 8.88
CA PHE A 348 4.31 14.32 9.44
C PHE A 348 5.50 13.46 9.04
N TRP A 349 6.11 12.80 10.03
CA TRP A 349 7.13 11.78 9.81
C TRP A 349 6.64 10.43 10.33
N ASP A 350 6.40 9.49 9.42
CA ASP A 350 6.13 8.08 9.71
C ASP A 350 7.42 7.28 9.62
N VAL A 351 7.95 6.87 10.77
CA VAL A 351 9.09 5.97 10.84
C VAL A 351 8.63 4.57 10.46
N SER A 352 8.86 4.21 9.20
CA SER A 352 8.28 3.03 8.57
C SER A 352 8.71 1.70 9.20
N GLN A 353 9.85 1.69 9.90
CA GLN A 353 10.48 0.53 10.53
C GLN A 353 10.59 0.68 12.06
N HIS A 354 10.96 -0.40 12.74
CA HIS A 354 11.12 -0.36 14.19
C HIS A 354 12.37 0.42 14.58
N LEU A 355 12.24 1.31 15.56
CA LEU A 355 13.39 2.00 16.13
C LEU A 355 14.25 1.02 16.93
N HIS A 356 15.49 0.81 16.51
CA HIS A 356 16.47 -0.01 17.22
C HIS A 356 17.27 0.85 18.22
N PRO A 357 17.61 0.37 19.42
CA PRO A 357 18.38 1.13 20.42
C PRO A 357 19.72 1.68 19.89
N LEU A 358 20.42 0.87 19.10
CA LEU A 358 21.70 1.27 18.48
C LEU A 358 21.55 2.43 17.47
N GLY A 359 20.34 2.69 16.98
CA GLY A 359 20.03 3.77 16.04
C GLY A 359 19.58 5.08 16.69
N LEU A 360 19.63 5.20 18.03
CA LEU A 360 19.10 6.38 18.73
C LEU A 360 19.82 7.69 18.39
N ILE A 361 21.15 7.67 18.33
CA ILE A 361 21.94 8.86 17.98
C ILE A 361 21.52 9.38 16.60
N THR A 362 21.47 8.46 15.63
CA THR A 362 21.02 8.72 14.27
C THR A 362 19.58 9.24 14.24
N PHE A 363 18.69 8.65 15.04
CA PHE A 363 17.32 9.10 15.18
C PHE A 363 17.23 10.55 15.67
N HIS A 364 18.01 10.93 16.69
CA HIS A 364 18.02 12.31 17.18
C HIS A 364 18.54 13.29 16.14
N GLU A 365 19.61 12.94 15.42
CA GLU A 365 20.14 13.78 14.36
C GLU A 365 19.12 14.03 13.25
N VAL A 366 18.45 12.97 12.80
CA VAL A 366 17.37 13.10 11.81
C VAL A 366 16.20 13.89 12.39
N LEU A 367 15.79 13.65 13.64
CA LEU A 367 14.68 14.38 14.26
C LEU A 367 14.96 15.88 14.40
N ARG A 368 16.20 16.25 14.77
CA ARG A 368 16.67 17.65 14.80
C ARG A 368 16.65 18.28 13.39
N ALA A 369 16.93 17.49 12.35
CA ALA A 369 16.96 17.96 10.97
C ALA A 369 15.55 18.11 10.38
N VAL A 370 14.71 17.08 10.50
CA VAL A 370 13.35 16.98 9.94
C VAL A 370 12.37 17.91 10.66
N LYS A 371 12.49 18.04 11.98
CA LYS A 371 11.61 18.85 12.84
C LYS A 371 10.11 18.61 12.55
N PRO A 372 9.61 17.37 12.63
CA PRO A 372 8.23 17.06 12.31
C PRO A 372 7.26 17.67 13.31
N LYS A 373 6.09 18.12 12.86
CA LYS A 373 5.00 18.51 13.80
C LYS A 373 4.36 17.26 14.42
N PHE A 374 4.21 16.21 13.63
CA PHE A 374 3.61 14.94 13.97
C PHE A 374 4.61 13.81 13.72
N LEU A 375 4.87 13.00 14.74
CA LEU A 375 5.81 11.89 14.66
C LEU A 375 5.08 10.57 14.91
N ARG A 376 5.21 9.61 14.00
CA ARG A 376 4.76 8.23 14.19
C ARG A 376 5.98 7.31 14.27
N LEU A 377 6.06 6.54 15.35
CA LEU A 377 7.13 5.59 15.62
C LEU A 377 6.59 4.17 15.74
N LYS A 378 7.41 3.21 15.32
CA LYS A 378 7.23 1.79 15.61
C LYS A 378 8.38 1.36 16.51
N ILE A 379 8.10 0.66 17.62
CA ILE A 379 9.11 0.24 18.58
C ILE A 379 8.83 -1.21 18.98
N ARG A 380 9.86 -2.03 19.15
CA ARG A 380 9.73 -3.36 19.75
C ARG A 380 10.06 -3.28 21.25
N ASP A 381 9.33 -4.04 22.05
CA ASP A 381 9.47 -4.09 23.51
C ASP A 381 10.90 -4.28 24.03
N TYR A 382 11.69 -5.21 23.47
CA TYR A 382 13.09 -5.41 23.85
C TYR A 382 13.95 -4.15 23.61
N GLY A 383 13.57 -3.31 22.64
CA GLY A 383 14.22 -2.04 22.39
C GLY A 383 14.01 -1.06 23.53
N LEU A 384 12.82 -1.02 24.13
CA LEU A 384 12.49 -0.09 25.22
C LEU A 384 13.25 -0.41 26.51
N ASN A 385 13.51 -1.68 26.80
CA ASN A 385 14.26 -2.08 27.99
C ASN A 385 15.76 -1.76 27.89
N ALA A 386 16.30 -1.70 26.66
CA ALA A 386 17.71 -1.39 26.42
C ALA A 386 18.01 0.12 26.35
N ILE A 387 16.98 0.95 26.17
CA ILE A 387 17.12 2.40 26.06
C ILE A 387 17.05 3.02 27.45
N ARG A 388 18.04 3.82 27.86
CA ARG A 388 17.92 4.57 29.11
C ARG A 388 16.81 5.61 28.97
N LYS A 389 16.03 5.79 30.02
CA LYS A 389 14.74 6.47 30.02
C LYS A 389 14.81 7.92 29.52
N GLU A 390 15.90 8.63 29.80
CA GLU A 390 16.11 10.03 29.38
C GLU A 390 16.65 10.17 27.95
N GLU A 391 17.07 9.07 27.32
CA GLU A 391 17.82 9.13 26.05
C GLU A 391 16.91 9.08 24.82
N MET A 392 15.64 8.66 24.90
CA MET A 392 14.83 8.52 23.69
C MET A 392 14.44 9.87 23.08
N PHE A 393 14.02 10.83 23.91
CA PHE A 393 13.61 12.18 23.47
C PHE A 393 14.27 13.25 24.34
N PRO A 394 15.57 13.49 24.17
CA PRO A 394 16.26 14.49 24.95
C PRO A 394 15.64 15.88 24.70
N PRO A 395 15.60 16.78 25.70
CA PRO A 395 14.84 18.03 25.63
C PRO A 395 15.18 18.92 24.43
N ASP A 396 16.42 18.86 23.94
CA ASP A 396 16.91 19.62 22.79
C ASP A 396 16.40 19.12 21.42
N VAL A 397 15.76 17.94 21.37
CA VAL A 397 15.30 17.28 20.13
C VAL A 397 13.77 17.29 20.00
N GLN A 398 13.06 17.75 21.04
CA GLN A 398 11.59 17.80 21.09
C GLN A 398 11.03 18.88 20.14
N THR A 399 10.95 18.52 18.86
CA THR A 399 10.51 19.42 17.77
C THR A 399 9.07 19.16 17.32
N PHE A 400 8.43 18.14 17.88
CA PHE A 400 7.09 17.69 17.55
C PHE A 400 6.07 18.05 18.63
N SER A 401 4.81 18.16 18.21
CA SER A 401 3.67 18.46 19.09
C SER A 401 2.71 17.27 19.23
N HIS A 402 2.82 16.29 18.34
CA HIS A 402 1.99 15.09 18.34
C HIS A 402 2.89 13.86 18.17
N LEU A 403 2.67 12.86 19.00
CA LEU A 403 3.41 11.61 19.00
C LEU A 403 2.45 10.44 18.89
N GLN A 404 2.64 9.58 17.90
CA GLN A 404 2.01 8.27 17.84
C GLN A 404 3.09 7.20 17.96
N MET A 405 2.95 6.30 18.92
CA MET A 405 3.89 5.20 19.12
C MET A 405 3.15 3.88 19.02
N LYS A 406 3.56 3.06 18.05
CA LYS A 406 3.13 1.68 17.90
C LYS A 406 4.16 0.75 18.52
N ILE A 407 3.80 0.12 19.63
CA ILE A 407 4.65 -0.73 20.44
C ILE A 407 4.31 -2.18 20.12
N PHE A 408 5.29 -2.91 19.60
CA PHE A 408 5.18 -4.32 19.25
C PHE A 408 5.73 -5.15 20.39
N CYS A 409 4.83 -5.87 21.05
CA CYS A 409 5.15 -6.74 22.18
C CYS A 409 5.37 -8.15 21.64
N THR A 410 6.60 -8.63 21.74
CA THR A 410 6.99 -9.95 21.26
C THR A 410 6.76 -10.97 22.38
N LYS A 411 6.10 -12.09 22.06
CA LYS A 411 5.88 -13.17 23.02
C LYS A 411 7.21 -13.88 23.28
N ASN A 412 7.96 -13.45 24.29
CA ASN A 412 8.90 -14.37 24.91
C ASN A 412 8.07 -15.40 25.69
N ASN A 413 8.32 -16.68 25.45
CA ASN A 413 7.40 -17.78 25.75
C ASN A 413 7.01 -17.93 27.23
N ASP A 414 7.60 -17.17 28.17
CA ASP A 414 7.35 -17.26 29.61
C ASP A 414 7.27 -15.88 30.30
N ALA A 415 6.97 -14.79 29.59
CA ALA A 415 6.96 -13.44 30.18
C ALA A 415 5.81 -13.23 31.18
N ASP A 416 6.16 -13.30 32.47
CA ASP A 416 5.36 -12.94 33.64
C ASP A 416 4.77 -11.52 33.51
N CYS A 417 3.67 -11.26 34.22
CA CYS A 417 3.04 -9.93 34.37
C CYS A 417 4.02 -8.81 34.76
N HIS A 418 5.19 -9.16 35.29
CA HIS A 418 6.26 -8.24 35.67
C HIS A 418 6.86 -7.48 34.47
N ASP A 419 6.95 -8.10 33.30
CA ASP A 419 7.55 -7.47 32.11
C ASP A 419 6.68 -6.33 31.55
N TRP A 420 5.35 -6.44 31.68
CA TRP A 420 4.42 -5.38 31.31
C TRP A 420 4.54 -4.17 32.21
N GLN A 421 4.72 -4.39 33.51
CA GLN A 421 4.90 -3.30 34.46
C GLN A 421 6.17 -2.51 34.13
N ILE A 422 7.27 -3.21 33.85
CA ILE A 422 8.54 -2.60 33.45
C ILE A 422 8.36 -1.79 32.16
N LEU A 423 7.67 -2.36 31.15
CA LEU A 423 7.38 -1.68 29.90
C LEU A 423 6.56 -0.39 30.12
N VAL A 424 5.51 -0.46 30.93
CA VAL A 424 4.67 0.70 31.29
C VAL A 424 5.46 1.76 32.03
N ASP A 425 6.26 1.37 33.02
CA ASP A 425 7.09 2.27 33.80
C ASP A 425 8.14 2.94 32.90
N ASN A 426 8.69 2.21 31.93
CA ASN A 426 9.64 2.73 30.94
C ASN A 426 8.97 3.74 30.00
N ILE A 427 7.79 3.41 29.44
CA ILE A 427 7.02 4.32 28.59
C ILE A 427 6.62 5.57 29.38
N THR A 428 6.05 5.40 30.57
CA THR A 428 5.60 6.51 31.42
C THR A 428 6.76 7.44 31.77
N SER A 429 7.91 6.87 32.15
CA SER A 429 9.11 7.66 32.44
C SER A 429 9.58 8.43 31.22
N MET A 430 9.65 7.79 30.05
CA MET A 430 10.05 8.44 28.80
C MET A 430 9.09 9.59 28.43
N LEU A 431 7.78 9.36 28.53
CA LEU A 431 6.77 10.36 28.17
C LEU A 431 6.69 11.52 29.18
N ARG A 432 7.07 11.31 30.45
CA ARG A 432 7.10 12.36 31.49
C ARG A 432 7.99 13.54 31.10
N HIS A 433 9.02 13.30 30.28
CA HIS A 433 9.93 14.34 29.81
C HIS A 433 9.39 15.13 28.59
N LEU A 434 8.27 14.71 28.00
CA LEU A 434 7.66 15.34 26.83
C LEU A 434 6.66 16.44 27.22
N THR A 435 7.13 17.48 27.91
CA THR A 435 6.28 18.56 28.46
C THR A 435 5.61 19.44 27.40
N HIS A 436 6.13 19.44 26.17
CA HIS A 436 5.63 20.27 25.07
C HIS A 436 4.70 19.55 24.09
N VAL A 437 4.48 18.24 24.28
CA VAL A 437 3.66 17.44 23.37
C VAL A 437 2.19 17.63 23.72
N ALA A 438 1.41 18.09 22.74
CA ALA A 438 -0.02 18.36 22.90
C ALA A 438 -0.86 17.09 22.88
N PHE A 439 -0.42 16.06 22.14
CA PHE A 439 -1.16 14.82 21.96
C PHE A 439 -0.26 13.58 21.84
N ILE A 440 -0.63 12.51 22.52
CA ILE A 440 0.08 11.22 22.48
C ILE A 440 -0.89 10.08 22.17
N SER A 441 -0.62 9.32 21.11
CA SER A 441 -1.33 8.07 20.83
C SER A 441 -0.40 6.89 21.07
N LEU A 442 -0.81 5.96 21.92
CA LEU A 442 -0.10 4.71 22.18
C LEU A 442 -0.90 3.55 21.58
N VAL A 443 -0.24 2.77 20.75
CA VAL A 443 -0.85 1.63 20.06
C VAL A 443 -0.06 0.38 20.43
N PHE A 444 -0.64 -0.49 21.24
CA PHE A 444 -0.02 -1.76 21.60
C PHE A 444 -0.46 -2.83 20.61
N SER A 445 0.51 -3.36 19.85
CA SER A 445 0.35 -4.48 18.94
C SER A 445 0.98 -5.72 19.56
N TYR A 446 0.20 -6.79 19.66
CA TYR A 446 0.69 -8.10 20.03
C TYR A 446 0.55 -9.08 18.86
N GLN A 447 1.65 -9.74 18.53
CA GLN A 447 1.67 -10.79 17.52
C GLN A 447 1.68 -12.15 18.21
N LYS A 448 0.64 -12.95 17.97
CA LYS A 448 0.61 -14.34 18.45
C LYS A 448 1.67 -15.12 17.66
N SER A 449 2.69 -15.63 18.35
CA SER A 449 3.68 -16.51 17.74
C SER A 449 2.98 -17.70 17.10
N THR A 450 2.97 -17.76 15.76
CA THR A 450 2.41 -18.87 14.98
C THR A 450 3.44 -19.97 14.74
N THR A 451 4.68 -19.80 15.19
CA THR A 451 5.81 -20.70 14.89
C THR A 451 5.86 -21.95 15.77
N ALA A 452 4.96 -22.09 16.74
CA ALA A 452 4.90 -23.32 17.52
C ALA A 452 4.15 -24.42 16.74
N SER A 453 4.95 -25.34 16.21
CA SER A 453 4.56 -26.51 15.43
C SER A 453 3.49 -27.37 16.14
N ASN A 454 2.27 -27.32 15.58
CA ASN A 454 1.20 -28.32 15.43
C ASN A 454 1.08 -29.61 16.27
N SER A 455 1.70 -29.80 17.44
CA SER A 455 1.40 -31.00 18.27
C SER A 455 1.25 -30.77 19.77
N ALA A 456 1.72 -29.65 20.34
CA ALA A 456 1.60 -29.38 21.78
C ALA A 456 0.62 -28.24 22.15
N LEU A 457 0.06 -27.51 21.17
CA LEU A 457 -0.58 -26.21 21.41
C LEU A 457 -2.10 -26.14 21.33
N GLN A 458 -2.78 -27.29 21.31
CA GLN A 458 -4.24 -27.31 21.53
C GLN A 458 -4.64 -27.11 23.00
N GLN A 459 -3.68 -26.96 23.92
CA GLN A 459 -3.96 -26.80 25.37
C GLN A 459 -3.56 -25.44 25.98
N CYS A 460 -2.95 -24.52 25.23
CA CYS A 460 -2.88 -23.10 25.66
C CYS A 460 -4.23 -22.44 25.37
N THR A 461 -5.09 -22.57 26.37
CA THR A 461 -6.53 -22.30 26.41
C THR A 461 -6.93 -20.85 26.13
N ALA A 462 -8.21 -20.67 25.77
CA ALA A 462 -8.94 -19.40 25.75
C ALA A 462 -8.93 -18.60 27.09
N ALA A 463 -8.23 -19.08 28.13
CA ALA A 463 -8.13 -18.45 29.44
C ALA A 463 -6.94 -17.47 29.57
N GLU A 464 -5.94 -17.50 28.67
CA GLU A 464 -4.82 -16.56 28.70
C GLU A 464 -5.13 -15.22 27.99
N GLU A 465 -6.01 -15.25 26.99
CA GLU A 465 -6.39 -14.06 26.22
C GLU A 465 -7.03 -12.93 27.06
N PRO A 466 -7.88 -13.21 28.07
CA PRO A 466 -8.38 -12.20 28.99
C PRO A 466 -7.28 -11.53 29.81
N LEU A 467 -6.32 -12.31 30.34
CA LEU A 467 -5.26 -11.79 31.24
C LEU A 467 -4.36 -10.77 30.55
N TYR A 468 -3.98 -11.01 29.30
CA TYR A 468 -3.20 -10.04 28.51
C TYR A 468 -4.00 -8.78 28.16
N ARG A 469 -5.30 -8.92 27.87
CA ARG A 469 -6.17 -7.76 27.63
C ARG A 469 -6.32 -6.89 28.87
N PHE A 470 -6.54 -7.50 30.04
CA PHE A 470 -6.60 -6.78 31.32
C PHE A 470 -5.30 -6.04 31.62
N GLY A 471 -4.14 -6.67 31.42
CA GLY A 471 -2.84 -6.02 31.63
C GLY A 471 -2.61 -4.80 30.73
N LEU A 472 -3.07 -4.84 29.48
CA LEU A 472 -2.94 -3.73 28.52
C LEU A 472 -3.88 -2.54 28.85
N ASP A 473 -5.10 -2.83 29.27
CA ASP A 473 -6.05 -1.80 29.69
C ASP A 473 -5.57 -1.11 30.99
N ASP A 474 -5.07 -1.89 31.95
CA ASP A 474 -4.48 -1.35 33.18
C ASP A 474 -3.19 -0.56 32.90
N ALA A 475 -2.34 -1.05 32.00
CA ALA A 475 -1.16 -0.35 31.52
C ALA A 475 -1.51 1.03 30.94
N ALA A 476 -2.45 1.06 29.97
CA ALA A 476 -2.92 2.28 29.35
C ALA A 476 -3.51 3.27 30.37
N LYS A 477 -4.33 2.76 31.29
CA LYS A 477 -4.93 3.55 32.37
C LYS A 477 -3.88 4.12 33.33
N ARG A 478 -2.83 3.38 33.67
CA ARG A 478 -1.78 3.88 34.57
C ARG A 478 -0.93 4.96 33.92
N VAL A 479 -0.53 4.79 32.65
CA VAL A 479 0.17 5.85 31.89
C VAL A 479 -0.65 7.14 31.90
N ALA A 480 -1.97 7.03 31.79
CA ALA A 480 -2.89 8.16 31.83
C ALA A 480 -2.95 8.90 33.15
N GLU A 481 -3.07 8.13 34.24
CA GLU A 481 -3.16 8.65 35.60
C GLU A 481 -1.87 9.34 36.00
N ASP A 482 -0.72 8.81 35.53
CA ASP A 482 0.61 9.36 35.80
C ASP A 482 0.95 10.60 34.94
N LEU A 483 0.22 10.83 33.83
CA LEU A 483 0.46 11.93 32.89
C LEU A 483 -0.82 12.74 32.58
N PRO A 484 -1.48 13.31 33.61
CA PRO A 484 -2.79 13.96 33.46
C PRO A 484 -2.77 15.22 32.59
N GLN A 485 -1.59 15.80 32.36
CA GLN A 485 -1.37 16.99 31.53
C GLN A 485 -1.42 16.70 30.02
N LEU A 486 -1.29 15.45 29.61
CA LEU A 486 -1.25 15.05 28.20
C LEU A 486 -2.64 14.66 27.74
N ARG A 487 -3.03 15.07 26.52
CA ARG A 487 -4.18 14.45 25.86
C ARG A 487 -3.69 13.16 25.22
N TRP A 488 -4.30 12.03 25.56
CA TRP A 488 -3.82 10.75 25.06
C TRP A 488 -4.94 9.81 24.62
N LEU A 489 -4.57 8.89 23.74
CA LEU A 489 -5.41 7.80 23.23
C LEU A 489 -4.59 6.51 23.22
N ALA A 490 -4.92 5.57 24.09
CA ALA A 490 -4.34 4.23 24.06
C ALA A 490 -5.27 3.25 23.34
N ILE A 491 -4.71 2.45 22.45
CA ILE A 491 -5.41 1.41 21.71
C ILE A 491 -4.59 0.13 21.80
N ALA A 492 -5.17 -0.94 22.33
CA ALA A 492 -4.57 -2.28 22.30
C ALA A 492 -5.29 -3.13 21.24
N TYR A 493 -4.55 -3.79 20.35
CA TYR A 493 -5.15 -4.75 19.41
C TYR A 493 -4.19 -5.88 19.03
N GLN A 494 -4.78 -7.00 18.58
CA GLN A 494 -4.06 -8.20 18.15
C GLN A 494 -3.83 -8.17 16.64
N GLU A 495 -2.58 -8.31 16.19
CA GLU A 495 -2.26 -8.47 14.76
C GLU A 495 -2.48 -9.92 14.31
N GLY A 496 -3.23 -10.11 13.22
CA GLY A 496 -3.42 -11.42 12.57
C GLY A 496 -4.69 -12.21 12.94
N GLY A 497 -5.59 -11.66 13.77
CA GLY A 497 -6.90 -12.26 14.04
C GLY A 497 -7.93 -11.88 12.98
N GLY A 498 -8.31 -12.83 12.11
CA GLY A 498 -9.17 -12.60 10.94
C GLY A 498 -10.62 -12.19 11.18
N ASP A 499 -11.03 -11.75 12.38
CA ASP A 499 -12.39 -11.28 12.63
C ASP A 499 -12.45 -10.24 13.75
N LEU A 500 -12.32 -8.95 13.40
CA LEU A 500 -12.37 -7.81 14.32
C LEU A 500 -13.76 -7.15 14.36
N ARG A 501 -14.84 -7.94 14.38
CA ARG A 501 -16.21 -7.45 14.64
C ARG A 501 -16.57 -7.32 16.12
N ASN A 502 -15.59 -7.23 17.01
CA ASN A 502 -15.86 -7.10 18.44
C ASN A 502 -16.15 -5.64 18.83
N ARG A 503 -17.44 -5.28 18.84
CA ARG A 503 -17.99 -3.96 19.22
C ARG A 503 -17.72 -3.55 20.68
N SER A 504 -17.25 -4.46 21.54
CA SER A 504 -17.02 -4.21 22.96
C SER A 504 -15.79 -3.32 23.25
N PHE A 505 -14.84 -3.25 22.33
CA PHE A 505 -13.59 -2.48 22.50
C PHE A 505 -13.81 -0.95 22.49
N TRP A 506 -14.76 -0.47 21.69
CA TRP A 506 -14.93 0.97 21.46
C TRP A 506 -15.82 1.66 22.48
N LYS A 507 -16.54 0.92 23.33
CA LYS A 507 -17.47 1.52 24.29
C LYS A 507 -16.72 2.24 25.43
N PRO A 508 -15.73 1.65 26.12
CA PRO A 508 -14.98 2.34 27.16
C PRO A 508 -14.08 3.46 26.61
N ALA A 509 -13.45 3.26 25.44
CA ALA A 509 -12.64 4.29 24.79
C ALA A 509 -13.50 5.47 24.29
N ARG A 510 -14.72 5.23 23.78
CA ARG A 510 -15.68 6.30 23.42
C ARG A 510 -16.22 7.00 24.67
N GLU A 511 -16.53 6.29 25.74
CA GLU A 511 -17.03 6.88 26.99
C GLU A 511 -15.95 7.73 27.68
N PHE A 512 -14.71 7.23 27.77
CA PHE A 512 -13.56 7.99 28.29
C PHE A 512 -13.21 9.21 27.43
N MET A 513 -13.24 9.06 26.09
CA MET A 513 -13.00 10.19 25.18
C MET A 513 -14.16 11.18 25.19
N ALA A 514 -15.42 10.77 25.32
CA ALA A 514 -16.57 11.67 25.38
C ALA A 514 -16.55 12.59 26.62
N ASP A 515 -16.00 12.11 27.74
CA ASP A 515 -15.88 12.88 28.98
C ASP A 515 -14.71 13.89 28.98
N LYS A 516 -13.67 13.69 28.17
CA LYS A 516 -12.42 14.49 28.18
C LYS A 516 -12.11 15.21 26.87
N VAL A 517 -12.75 14.82 25.77
CA VAL A 517 -12.55 15.35 24.40
C VAL A 517 -13.92 15.48 23.73
N ARG A 518 -14.33 16.69 23.33
CA ARG A 518 -15.51 16.87 22.46
C ARG A 518 -15.25 16.13 21.14
N MET A 519 -15.83 14.94 20.98
CA MET A 519 -15.80 14.19 19.72
C MET A 519 -17.17 14.27 19.02
N GLU A 520 -17.23 15.04 17.94
CA GLU A 520 -18.31 14.94 16.95
C GLU A 520 -17.93 13.85 15.94
N HIS A 521 -18.61 12.70 16.03
CA HIS A 521 -18.79 11.65 15.01
C HIS A 521 -17.54 10.94 14.42
N VAL A 522 -17.26 9.71 14.91
CA VAL A 522 -16.48 8.69 14.18
C VAL A 522 -17.35 7.44 13.96
N ARG A 523 -17.76 7.21 12.70
CA ARG A 523 -18.45 5.99 12.23
C ARG A 523 -17.45 4.91 11.80
N ASP A 524 -17.92 3.67 11.72
CA ASP A 524 -17.16 2.44 11.50
C ASP A 524 -16.22 2.49 10.28
N ILE A 525 -14.91 2.28 10.49
CA ILE A 525 -13.87 2.23 9.45
C ILE A 525 -13.21 0.83 9.44
N ASP A 526 -13.05 0.28 8.24
CA ASP A 526 -12.55 -1.07 7.96
C ASP A 526 -11.01 -1.15 8.07
N THR A 527 -10.50 -2.38 8.28
CA THR A 527 -9.11 -2.70 8.66
C THR A 527 -8.01 -2.20 7.72
N ALA A 528 -8.29 -2.03 6.42
CA ALA A 528 -7.32 -1.47 5.47
C ALA A 528 -7.28 0.07 5.45
N GLU A 529 -8.31 0.75 5.98
CA GLU A 529 -8.37 2.22 6.11
C GLU A 529 -7.86 2.71 7.47
N ARG A 530 -7.57 1.81 8.42
CA ARG A 530 -7.12 2.15 9.79
C ARG A 530 -5.67 2.62 9.88
N ASP A 531 -4.77 2.13 9.02
CA ASP A 531 -3.42 2.69 8.91
C ASP A 531 -3.41 4.08 8.23
N ALA A 532 -4.55 4.45 7.63
CA ALA A 532 -4.81 5.69 6.95
C ALA A 532 -5.80 6.60 7.70
N ILE A 533 -5.97 6.47 9.03
CA ILE A 533 -6.63 7.53 9.80
C ILE A 533 -5.80 8.80 9.58
N PRO A 534 -6.27 9.76 8.77
CA PRO A 534 -5.60 11.03 8.67
C PRO A 534 -5.77 11.69 10.04
N PHE A 535 -4.75 12.40 10.51
CA PHE A 535 -4.92 13.38 11.58
C PHE A 535 -5.79 14.56 11.08
N GLU A 536 -7.03 14.28 10.67
CA GLU A 536 -8.10 15.27 10.57
C GLU A 536 -8.88 15.23 11.90
N LEU A 537 -8.22 15.70 12.95
CA LEU A 537 -8.82 16.17 14.20
C LEU A 537 -8.38 17.62 14.42
#